data_AF-A0A6A4GG88-F1
#
_entry.id   AF-A0A6A4GG88-F1
#
_cell.length_a   1.000
_cell.length_b   1.000
_cell.length_c   1.000
_cell.angle_alpha   90.00
_cell.angle_beta   90.00
_cell.angle_gamma   90.00
#
_symmetry.space_group_name_H-M   'P 1'
#
loop_
_entity.id
_entity.type
_entity.pdbx_description
1 polymer ?
#
loop_
_entity_poly.entity_id
_entity_poly.type
_entity_poly.pdbx_seq_one_letter_code
_entity_poly.pdbx_strand_id
1 'polypeptide(L)'
;FVEVLQEMTEEEREQWKQDVEPVRMALFKARKISFKIINSTTLLLPRWREQVAHTEFKDRTLPRDVATRWNSTYDMLAAFVEMKDPVMKFLD
;
A
#
# COMPACT_ATOMS: atom_id res chain seq x y z
N PHE A 1 18.14 -1.39 -16.24
CA PHE A 1 17.39 -0.23 -15.71
C PHE A 1 17.72 0.90 -16.67
N VAL A 2 16.76 1.44 -17.42
CA VAL A 2 17.06 2.60 -18.25
C VAL A 2 17.24 3.76 -17.28
N GLU A 3 18.45 4.30 -17.17
CA GLU A 3 18.75 5.44 -16.31
C GLU A 3 18.26 6.75 -16.96
N VAL A 4 16.98 6.77 -17.37
CA VAL A 4 16.31 7.93 -18.00
C VAL A 4 16.51 9.20 -17.16
N LEU A 5 16.57 9.06 -15.83
CA LEU A 5 16.80 10.16 -14.91
C LEU A 5 18.19 10.81 -15.04
N GLN A 6 19.20 10.08 -15.52
CA GLN A 6 20.53 10.66 -15.74
C GLN A 6 20.58 11.56 -16.98
N GLU A 7 19.71 11.32 -17.95
CA GLU A 7 19.60 12.10 -19.19
C GLU A 7 18.78 13.40 -19.01
N MET A 8 18.05 13.52 -17.90
CA MET A 8 17.24 14.70 -17.56
C MET A 8 18.10 15.85 -17.02
N THR A 9 17.67 17.09 -17.26
CA THR A 9 18.26 18.27 -16.60
C THR A 9 17.97 18.26 -15.09
N GLU A 10 18.66 19.10 -14.33
CA GLU A 10 18.46 19.15 -12.88
C GLU A 10 17.04 19.66 -12.52
N GLU A 11 16.54 20.62 -13.29
CA GLU A 11 15.18 21.16 -13.15
C GLU A 11 14.13 20.07 -13.43
N GLU A 12 14.32 19.31 -14.51
CA GLU A 12 13.42 18.20 -14.87
C GLU A 12 13.45 17.09 -13.79
N ARG A 13 14.64 16.75 -13.27
CA ARG A 13 14.78 15.78 -12.19
C ARG A 13 14.07 16.23 -10.92
N GLU A 14 14.17 17.50 -10.56
CA GLU A 14 13.55 18.03 -9.35
C GLU A 14 12.02 18.07 -9.48
N GLN A 15 11.50 18.49 -10.63
CA GLN A 15 10.07 18.42 -10.92
C GLN A 15 9.55 16.97 -10.83
N TRP A 16 10.27 16.02 -11.44
CA TRP A 16 9.90 14.61 -11.38
C TRP A 16 9.87 14.07 -9.94
N LYS A 17 10.85 14.45 -9.09
CA LYS A 17 10.83 14.06 -7.67
C LYS A 17 9.58 14.59 -6.97
N GLN A 18 9.24 15.86 -7.19
CA GLN A 18 8.05 16.48 -6.59
C GLN A 18 6.78 15.78 -7.03
N ASP A 19 6.67 15.43 -8.31
CA ASP A 19 5.49 14.74 -8.86
C ASP A 19 5.35 13.31 -8.34
N VAL A 20 6.47 12.61 -8.12
CA VAL A 20 6.48 11.20 -7.68
C VAL A 20 6.38 11.04 -6.16
N GLU A 21 6.78 12.05 -5.39
CA GLU A 21 6.74 12.02 -3.93
C GLU A 21 5.37 11.63 -3.34
N PRO A 22 4.21 12.19 -3.77
CA PRO A 22 2.92 11.76 -3.24
C PRO A 22 2.64 10.27 -3.50
N VAL A 23 3.03 9.75 -4.65
CA VAL A 23 2.84 8.34 -5.01
C VAL A 23 3.74 7.43 -4.17
N ARG A 24 5.00 7.82 -3.98
CA ARG A 24 5.93 7.10 -3.08
C ARG A 24 5.43 7.06 -1.64
N MET A 25 4.93 8.19 -1.15
CA MET A 25 4.39 8.29 0.20
C MET A 25 3.14 7.41 0.37
N ALA A 26 2.23 7.43 -0.60
CA ALA A 26 1.04 6.57 -0.59
C ALA A 26 1.42 5.08 -0.59
N LEU A 27 2.36 4.68 -1.44
CA LEU A 27 2.88 3.31 -1.51
C LEU A 27 3.52 2.87 -0.18
N PHE A 28 4.34 3.74 0.42
CA PHE A 28 4.96 3.46 1.71
C PHE A 28 3.92 3.26 2.81
N LYS A 29 2.89 4.11 2.87
CA LYS A 29 1.79 3.99 3.84
C LYS A 29 1.02 2.68 3.65
N ALA A 30 0.64 2.33 2.42
CA ALA A 30 -0.09 1.10 2.11
C ALA A 30 0.70 -0.16 2.52
N ARG A 31 2.00 -0.20 2.23
CA ARG A 31 2.91 -1.29 2.66
C ARG A 31 2.94 -1.41 4.18
N LYS A 32 3.12 -0.28 4.88
CA LYS A 32 3.24 -0.25 6.34
C LYS A 32 1.96 -0.69 7.04
N ILE A 33 0.79 -0.29 6.54
CA ILE A 33 -0.51 -0.68 7.07
C ILE A 33 -0.70 -2.19 6.93
N SER A 34 -0.55 -2.71 5.70
CA SER A 34 -0.72 -4.14 5.43
C SER A 34 0.25 -5.00 6.26
N PHE A 35 1.51 -4.57 6.36
CA PHE A 35 2.51 -5.23 7.21
C PHE A 35 2.10 -5.23 8.69
N LYS A 36 1.66 -4.09 9.24
CA LYS A 36 1.28 -3.98 10.65
C LYS A 36 0.05 -4.83 10.98
N ILE A 37 -0.97 -4.82 10.13
CA ILE A 37 -2.19 -5.62 10.32
C ILE A 37 -1.84 -7.10 10.34
N ILE A 38 -1.07 -7.59 9.35
CA ILE A 38 -0.71 -9.01 9.27
C ILE A 38 0.13 -9.48 10.46
N ASN A 39 1.11 -8.66 10.89
CA ASN A 39 2.05 -9.09 11.94
C ASN A 39 1.57 -8.80 13.37
N SER A 40 0.55 -7.96 13.56
CA SER A 40 -0.05 -7.72 14.88
C SER A 40 -1.27 -8.62 15.08
N THR A 41 -0.99 -9.91 15.25
CA THR A 41 -1.99 -11.00 15.31
C THR A 41 -2.99 -10.88 16.46
N THR A 42 -2.62 -10.16 17.53
CA THR A 42 -3.44 -10.03 18.74
C THR A 42 -4.21 -8.72 18.85
N LEU A 43 -3.81 -7.68 18.12
CA LEU A 43 -4.41 -6.34 18.26
C LEU A 43 -4.98 -5.82 16.95
N LEU A 44 -4.14 -5.65 15.93
CA LEU A 44 -4.60 -5.05 14.67
C LEU A 44 -5.32 -6.04 13.78
N LEU A 45 -4.89 -7.31 13.74
CA LEU A 45 -5.55 -8.33 12.92
C LEU A 45 -6.99 -8.63 13.39
N PRO A 46 -7.28 -8.79 14.70
CA PRO A 46 -8.66 -8.95 15.16
C PRO A 46 -9.51 -7.72 14.89
N ARG A 47 -9.02 -6.51 15.18
CA ARG A 47 -9.72 -5.26 14.89
C ARG A 47 -10.01 -5.10 13.38
N TRP A 48 -9.08 -5.51 12.53
CA TRP A 48 -9.30 -5.52 11.08
C TRP A 48 -10.42 -6.47 10.70
N ARG A 49 -10.41 -7.71 11.23
CA ARG A 49 -11.47 -8.70 10.97
C ARG A 49 -12.84 -8.19 11.40
N GLU A 50 -12.93 -7.52 12.55
CA GLU A 50 -14.16 -6.86 13.01
C GLU A 50 -14.61 -5.78 12.03
N GLN A 51 -13.69 -4.94 11.56
CA GLN A 51 -13.97 -3.88 10.59
C GLN A 51 -14.56 -4.41 9.27
N VAL A 52 -14.05 -5.55 8.77
CA VAL A 52 -14.51 -6.14 7.51
C VAL A 52 -15.64 -7.16 7.68
N ALA A 53 -15.99 -7.55 8.91
CA ALA A 53 -16.93 -8.64 9.20
C ALA A 53 -18.30 -8.48 8.54
N HIS A 54 -18.75 -7.23 8.35
CA HIS A 54 -20.05 -6.89 7.75
C HIS A 54 -19.95 -6.42 6.30
N THR A 55 -18.82 -6.69 5.64
CA THR A 55 -18.56 -6.35 4.23
C THR A 55 -18.38 -7.62 3.41
N GLU A 56 -18.33 -7.48 2.08
CA GLU A 56 -17.96 -8.57 1.18
C GLU A 56 -16.52 -9.10 1.41
N PHE A 57 -15.70 -8.35 2.16
CA PHE A 57 -14.32 -8.68 2.46
C PHE A 57 -14.11 -9.39 3.80
N LYS A 58 -15.16 -9.90 4.45
CA LYS A 58 -15.12 -10.49 5.81
C LYS A 58 -14.00 -11.52 6.04
N ASP A 59 -13.64 -12.30 5.01
CA ASP A 59 -12.62 -13.35 5.08
C ASP A 59 -11.29 -12.91 4.44
N ARG A 60 -11.17 -11.64 4.03
CA ARG A 60 -10.01 -11.08 3.34
C ARG A 60 -9.19 -10.16 4.26
N THR A 61 -7.87 -10.28 4.12
CA THR A 61 -6.89 -9.36 4.70
C THR A 61 -6.14 -8.65 3.59
N LEU A 62 -5.65 -7.43 3.85
CA LEU A 62 -4.78 -6.74 2.90
C LEU A 62 -3.52 -7.58 2.60
N PRO A 63 -3.15 -7.79 1.33
CA PRO A 63 -1.92 -8.47 0.97
C PRO A 63 -0.71 -7.65 1.44
N ARG A 64 0.35 -8.33 1.90
CA ARG A 64 1.65 -7.66 2.09
C ARG A 64 2.47 -7.68 0.81
N ASP A 65 3.24 -6.63 0.63
CA ASP A 65 4.31 -6.63 -0.37
C ASP A 65 5.46 -7.56 0.05
N VAL A 66 5.97 -8.37 -0.88
CA VAL A 66 6.97 -9.42 -0.64
C VAL A 66 8.09 -9.30 -1.68
N ALA A 67 9.30 -8.99 -1.24
CA ALA A 67 10.44 -8.73 -2.13
C ALA A 67 10.77 -9.87 -3.11
N THR A 68 10.45 -11.12 -2.78
CA THR A 68 10.70 -12.29 -3.63
C THR A 68 9.59 -12.58 -4.65
N ARG A 69 8.48 -11.83 -4.62
CA ARG A 69 7.35 -12.01 -5.53
C ARG A 69 7.25 -10.83 -6.48
N TRP A 70 7.45 -11.09 -7.78
CA TRP A 70 7.50 -10.06 -8.82
C TRP A 70 6.29 -9.10 -8.83
N ASN A 71 5.07 -9.58 -8.56
CA ASN A 71 3.83 -8.78 -8.63
C ASN A 71 3.25 -8.38 -7.26
N SER A 72 3.92 -8.65 -6.13
CA SER A 72 3.27 -8.41 -4.82
C SER A 72 2.93 -6.96 -4.54
N THR A 73 3.72 -6.02 -5.08
CA THR A 73 3.43 -4.59 -4.93
C THR A 73 2.11 -4.24 -5.65
N TYR A 74 1.93 -4.75 -6.87
CA TYR A 74 0.72 -4.54 -7.65
C TYR A 74 -0.49 -5.20 -6.96
N ASP A 75 -0.37 -6.47 -6.56
CA ASP A 75 -1.46 -7.21 -5.92
C ASP A 75 -1.92 -6.54 -4.60
N MET A 76 -0.97 -6.07 -3.79
CA MET A 76 -1.27 -5.28 -2.60
C MET A 76 -2.02 -3.99 -2.95
N LEU A 77 -1.54 -3.21 -3.93
CA LEU A 77 -2.18 -1.95 -4.31
C LEU A 77 -3.58 -2.16 -4.87
N ALA A 78 -3.76 -3.18 -5.72
CA ALA A 78 -5.06 -3.54 -6.28
C ALA A 78 -6.07 -3.85 -5.16
N ALA A 79 -5.68 -4.66 -4.17
CA ALA A 79 -6.52 -4.94 -3.02
C ALA A 79 -6.77 -3.69 -2.15
N PHE A 80 -5.78 -2.80 -2.00
CA PHE A 80 -5.94 -1.57 -1.23
C PHE A 80 -6.97 -0.61 -1.86
N VAL A 81 -7.01 -0.56 -3.20
CA VAL A 81 -8.01 0.22 -3.95
C VAL A 81 -9.40 -0.44 -3.89
N GLU A 82 -9.46 -1.77 -4.05
CA GLU A 82 -10.69 -2.55 -3.93
C GLU A 82 -11.32 -2.39 -2.54
N MET A 83 -10.49 -2.39 -1.50
CA MET A 83 -10.89 -2.31 -0.09
C MET A 83 -10.79 -0.89 0.48
N LYS A 84 -10.83 0.16 -0.36
CA LYS A 84 -10.59 1.54 0.09
C LYS A 84 -11.48 1.96 1.26
N ASP A 85 -12.76 1.61 1.24
CA ASP A 85 -13.73 2.08 2.22
C ASP A 85 -13.49 1.46 3.63
N PRO A 86 -13.33 0.13 3.78
CA PRO A 86 -12.96 -0.43 5.08
C PRO A 86 -11.57 -0.01 5.52
N VAL A 87 -10.63 0.23 4.60
CA VAL A 87 -9.29 0.74 4.93
C VAL A 87 -9.37 2.14 5.52
N MET A 88 -10.11 3.06 4.89
CA MET A 88 -10.26 4.43 5.40
C MET A 88 -10.87 4.42 6.80
N LYS A 89 -11.97 3.67 6.99
CA LYS A 89 -12.61 3.52 8.32
C LYS A 89 -11.71 2.88 9.38
N PHE A 90 -10.76 2.04 8.99
CA PHE A 90 -9.82 1.42 9.93
C PHE A 90 -8.73 2.40 10.40
N LEU A 91 -8.42 3.41 9.58
CA LEU A 91 -7.39 4.41 9.85
C LEU A 91 -7.91 5.64 10.59
N ASP A 92 -9.23 5.88 10.55
CA ASP A 92 -9.95 6.86 11.38
C ASP A 92 -9.95 6.46 12.87
#